data_AF-L5KJN1-F1
#
_entry.id   AF-L5KJN1-F1
#
_cell.length_a   1.000
_cell.length_b   1.000
_cell.length_c   1.000
_cell.angle_alpha   90.00
_cell.angle_beta   90.00
_cell.angle_gamma   90.00
#
_symmetry.space_group_name_H-M   'P 1'
#
loop_
_entity.id
_entity.type
_entity.pdbx_description
1 polymer ?
#
loop_
_entity_poly.entity_id
_entity_poly.type
_entity_poly.pdbx_seq_one_letter_code
_entity_poly.pdbx_strand_id
1 'polypeptide(L)'
;MDLADLSEQQKIIQHLEREGLKNIIFTNCVKDENVKQIVPMVTALVGSSYRYHRGENAEYCIMVIGVPNVGKSSLINSLRRQHLRKGKATRVGGEPGITRAVMSKIQVCERPPMFLLDTPGVLAPRIGSVETGLKLALCGTVLDHLVGEETLADYLLYTLNRHQLLGYVQHYGLDGACDDVVSVLKRVAVRLGKMQKVKVLTGTGDVNVIQPNYTAAARDFLRTFRSGLLGPVMLDRDMLHTPPADP
;
A
#
# COMPACT_ATOMS: atom_id res chain seq x y z
N MET A 1 13.37 1.74 -2.42
CA MET A 1 13.39 0.29 -2.14
C MET A 1 12.03 -0.26 -2.54
N ASP A 2 11.92 -1.53 -2.95
CA ASP A 2 10.58 -2.13 -3.07
C ASP A 2 10.04 -2.40 -1.65
N LEU A 3 8.73 -2.29 -1.46
CA LEU A 3 8.11 -2.45 -0.14
C LEU A 3 7.66 -3.89 0.12
N ALA A 4 7.43 -4.66 -0.95
CA ALA A 4 7.09 -6.07 -0.86
C ALA A 4 8.33 -6.96 -1.05
N ASP A 5 8.33 -8.11 -0.38
CA ASP A 5 9.29 -9.16 -0.68
C ASP A 5 8.84 -9.90 -1.95
N LEU A 6 9.63 -9.78 -3.01
CA LEU A 6 9.36 -10.38 -4.32
C LEU A 6 10.23 -11.61 -4.59
N SER A 7 10.88 -12.20 -3.58
CA SER A 7 11.67 -13.43 -3.73
C SER A 7 10.86 -14.59 -4.32
N GLU A 8 9.55 -14.63 -4.06
CA GLU A 8 8.63 -15.65 -4.56
C GLU A 8 7.70 -15.14 -5.68
N GLN A 9 8.17 -14.19 -6.50
CA GLN A 9 7.37 -13.56 -7.58
C GLN A 9 6.65 -14.57 -8.48
N GLN A 10 7.30 -15.69 -8.82
CA GLN A 10 6.69 -16.72 -9.66
C GLN A 10 5.46 -17.37 -9.01
N LYS A 11 5.45 -17.56 -7.69
CA LYS A 11 4.30 -18.12 -6.97
C LYS A 11 3.13 -17.14 -6.96
N ILE A 12 3.41 -15.84 -6.84
CA ILE A 12 2.40 -14.78 -6.93
C ILE A 12 1.74 -14.81 -8.32
N ILE A 13 2.56 -14.87 -9.39
CA ILE A 13 2.05 -14.96 -10.76
C ILE A 13 1.14 -16.18 -10.92
N GLN A 14 1.62 -17.37 -10.52
CA GLN A 14 0.83 -18.61 -10.63
C GLN A 14 -0.46 -18.60 -9.82
N HIS A 15 -0.47 -17.91 -8.66
CA HIS A 15 -1.68 -17.76 -7.86
C HIS A 15 -2.71 -16.86 -8.56
N LEU A 16 -2.28 -15.68 -9.03
CA LEU A 16 -3.15 -14.74 -9.75
C LEU A 16 -3.66 -15.31 -11.09
N GLU A 17 -2.84 -16.08 -11.80
CA GLU A 17 -3.25 -16.80 -13.01
C GLU A 17 -4.34 -17.84 -12.74
N ARG A 18 -4.27 -18.53 -11.58
CA ARG A 18 -5.33 -19.45 -11.13
C ARG A 18 -6.64 -18.72 -10.82
N GLU A 19 -6.58 -17.48 -10.36
CA GLU A 19 -7.76 -16.61 -10.21
C GLU A 19 -8.27 -16.03 -11.54
N GLY A 20 -7.64 -16.38 -12.67
CA GLY A 20 -8.04 -15.97 -14.02
C GLY A 20 -7.44 -14.64 -14.48
N LEU A 21 -6.51 -14.06 -13.72
CA LEU A 21 -5.79 -12.85 -14.12
C LEU A 21 -4.72 -13.18 -15.16
N LYS A 22 -4.49 -12.23 -16.07
CA LYS A 22 -3.51 -12.35 -17.17
C LYS A 22 -2.74 -11.06 -17.32
N ASN A 23 -1.61 -11.11 -18.02
CA ASN A 23 -0.79 -9.93 -18.32
C ASN A 23 -0.31 -9.20 -17.06
N ILE A 24 0.16 -9.97 -16.07
CA ILE A 24 0.59 -9.46 -14.77
C ILE A 24 1.94 -8.77 -14.91
N ILE A 25 2.04 -7.53 -14.43
CA ILE A 25 3.27 -6.75 -14.45
C ILE A 25 3.60 -6.24 -13.05
N PHE A 26 4.83 -6.50 -12.60
CA PHE A 26 5.39 -5.90 -11.39
C PHE A 26 6.09 -4.59 -11.74
N THR A 27 5.67 -3.49 -11.12
CA THR A 27 6.17 -2.14 -11.42
C THR A 27 6.54 -1.37 -10.17
N ASN A 28 7.53 -0.48 -10.30
CA ASN A 28 7.79 0.55 -9.29
C ASN A 28 7.52 1.94 -9.88
N CYS A 29 6.32 2.48 -9.66
CA CYS A 29 5.90 3.78 -10.21
C CYS A 29 6.64 5.00 -9.62
N VAL A 30 7.34 4.82 -8.50
CA VAL A 30 8.16 5.89 -7.89
C VAL A 30 9.51 6.00 -8.60
N LYS A 31 10.09 4.86 -8.95
CA LYS A 31 11.37 4.76 -9.68
C LYS A 31 11.22 4.63 -11.19
N ASP A 32 10.00 4.52 -11.68
CA ASP A 32 9.64 4.25 -13.08
C ASP A 32 10.16 2.90 -13.62
N GLU A 33 10.40 1.93 -12.74
CA GLU A 33 10.84 0.57 -13.13
C GLU A 33 9.66 -0.21 -13.71
N ASN A 34 9.88 -0.86 -14.86
CA ASN A 34 8.90 -1.74 -15.53
C ASN A 34 7.56 -1.09 -15.95
N VAL A 35 7.43 0.24 -15.88
CA VAL A 35 6.19 0.95 -16.26
C VAL A 35 6.04 1.12 -17.78
N LYS A 36 7.16 1.31 -18.50
CA LYS A 36 7.20 1.58 -19.95
C LYS A 36 6.56 0.48 -20.83
N GLN A 37 6.54 -0.76 -20.35
CA GLN A 37 5.96 -1.90 -21.08
C GLN A 37 4.42 -1.92 -21.08
N ILE A 38 3.77 -1.13 -20.22
CA ILE A 38 2.30 -1.06 -20.15
C ILE A 38 1.71 -0.55 -21.47
N VAL A 39 2.28 0.51 -22.06
CA VAL A 39 1.77 1.09 -23.31
C VAL A 39 1.86 0.08 -24.48
N PRO A 40 3.01 -0.56 -24.77
CA PRO A 40 3.09 -1.62 -25.77
C PRO A 40 2.11 -2.77 -25.51
N MET A 41 2.02 -3.25 -24.27
CA MET A 41 1.14 -4.36 -23.92
C MET A 41 -0.33 -4.03 -24.15
N VAL A 42 -0.79 -2.86 -23.70
CA VAL A 42 -2.18 -2.43 -23.93
C VAL A 42 -2.43 -2.24 -25.42
N THR A 43 -1.48 -1.69 -26.18
CA THR A 43 -1.61 -1.55 -27.64
C THR A 43 -1.83 -2.92 -28.31
N ALA A 44 -1.05 -3.93 -27.92
CA ALA A 44 -1.16 -5.28 -28.46
C ALA A 44 -2.51 -5.94 -28.10
N LEU A 45 -2.94 -5.84 -26.83
CA LEU A 45 -4.22 -6.40 -26.36
C LEU A 45 -5.43 -5.73 -27.03
N VAL A 46 -5.34 -4.42 -27.25
CA VAL A 46 -6.37 -3.67 -27.98
C VAL A 46 -6.39 -4.08 -29.45
N GLY A 47 -5.22 -4.17 -30.09
CA GLY A 47 -5.09 -4.53 -31.51
C GLY A 47 -5.53 -5.95 -31.84
N SER A 48 -5.41 -6.89 -30.90
CA SER A 48 -5.88 -8.27 -31.06
C SER A 48 -7.36 -8.47 -30.72
N SER A 49 -8.03 -7.46 -30.16
CA SER A 49 -9.46 -7.54 -29.82
C SER A 49 -10.35 -7.24 -31.04
N TYR A 50 -11.34 -8.12 -31.32
CA TYR A 50 -12.35 -7.86 -32.33
C TYR A 50 -13.21 -6.66 -31.92
N ARG A 51 -12.99 -5.51 -32.59
CA ARG A 51 -13.79 -4.31 -32.36
C ARG A 51 -14.58 -3.99 -33.62
N TYR A 52 -15.88 -4.21 -33.57
CA TYR A 52 -16.81 -3.72 -34.59
C TYR A 52 -16.75 -2.18 -34.64
N HIS A 53 -16.63 -1.62 -35.85
CA HIS A 53 -16.86 -0.20 -36.17
C HIS A 53 -16.06 0.84 -35.35
N ARG A 54 -14.72 0.85 -35.45
CA ARG A 54 -13.88 2.01 -35.02
C ARG A 54 -12.89 2.45 -36.10
N GLY A 55 -13.37 2.66 -37.33
CA GLY A 55 -12.52 3.22 -38.41
C GLY A 55 -11.96 4.62 -38.13
N GLU A 56 -12.49 5.35 -37.13
CA GLU A 56 -12.22 6.80 -36.99
C GLU A 56 -11.57 7.23 -35.66
N ASN A 57 -11.67 6.43 -34.58
CA ASN A 57 -11.14 6.82 -33.26
C ASN A 57 -9.81 6.12 -32.95
N ALA A 58 -8.70 6.78 -33.31
CA ALA A 58 -7.33 6.34 -33.06
C ALA A 58 -6.88 6.48 -31.60
N GLU A 59 -7.72 7.03 -30.72
CA GLU A 59 -7.39 7.25 -29.31
C GLU A 59 -7.72 6.03 -28.44
N TYR A 60 -6.77 5.66 -27.59
CA TYR A 60 -6.99 4.67 -26.54
C TYR A 60 -7.30 5.36 -25.22
N CYS A 61 -8.46 5.06 -24.66
CA CYS A 61 -8.86 5.52 -23.34
C CYS A 61 -8.88 4.34 -22.37
N ILE A 62 -8.03 4.42 -21.34
CA ILE A 62 -7.79 3.35 -20.36
C ILE A 62 -8.27 3.86 -19.00
N MET A 63 -9.01 3.03 -18.27
CA MET A 63 -9.40 3.33 -16.89
C MET A 63 -8.50 2.55 -15.94
N VAL A 64 -7.91 3.24 -14.97
CA VAL A 64 -7.11 2.60 -13.91
C VAL A 64 -8.00 2.45 -12.68
N ILE A 65 -8.18 1.23 -12.17
CA ILE A 65 -9.02 0.92 -11.00
C ILE A 65 -8.21 0.23 -9.90
N GLY A 66 -8.74 0.25 -8.67
CA GLY A 66 -8.13 -0.39 -7.52
C GLY A 66 -8.42 0.35 -6.21
N VAL A 67 -8.14 -0.28 -5.07
CA VAL A 67 -8.41 0.27 -3.73
C VAL A 67 -7.62 1.56 -3.47
N PRO A 68 -7.94 2.37 -2.45
CA PRO A 68 -7.15 3.56 -2.10
C PRO A 68 -5.67 3.24 -1.92
N ASN A 69 -4.80 4.21 -2.23
CA ASN A 69 -3.35 4.14 -2.00
C ASN A 69 -2.53 3.04 -2.71
N VAL A 70 -3.12 2.24 -3.59
CA VAL A 70 -2.37 1.25 -4.43
C VAL A 70 -1.47 1.87 -5.51
N GLY A 71 -1.42 3.21 -5.63
CA GLY A 71 -0.53 3.88 -6.58
C GLY A 71 -1.12 4.18 -7.97
N LYS A 72 -2.45 4.22 -8.13
CA LYS A 72 -3.14 4.58 -9.39
C LYS A 72 -2.63 5.90 -9.99
N SER A 73 -2.67 6.98 -9.22
CA SER A 73 -2.20 8.30 -9.63
C SER A 73 -0.67 8.33 -9.86
N SER A 74 0.09 7.54 -9.10
CA SER A 74 1.54 7.37 -9.30
C SER A 74 1.85 6.70 -10.63
N LEU A 75 1.08 5.68 -11.02
CA LEU A 75 1.20 5.00 -12.31
C LEU A 75 0.96 5.97 -13.47
N ILE A 76 -0.11 6.77 -13.41
CA ILE A 76 -0.42 7.79 -14.42
C ILE A 76 0.75 8.77 -14.56
N ASN A 77 1.23 9.31 -13.44
CA ASN A 77 2.35 10.24 -13.44
C ASN A 77 3.66 9.60 -13.97
N SER A 78 3.89 8.32 -13.68
CA SER A 78 5.05 7.57 -14.19
C SER A 78 4.98 7.40 -15.71
N LEU A 79 3.83 6.96 -16.24
CA LEU A 79 3.63 6.85 -17.69
C LEU A 79 3.83 8.18 -18.41
N ARG A 80 3.34 9.30 -17.85
CA ARG A 80 3.57 10.65 -18.41
C ARG A 80 5.05 11.02 -18.45
N ARG A 81 5.81 10.74 -17.40
CA ARG A 81 7.25 11.00 -17.38
C ARG A 81 7.97 10.16 -18.43
N GLN A 82 7.63 8.87 -18.50
CA GLN A 82 8.34 7.91 -19.34
C GLN A 82 8.04 8.06 -20.84
N HIS A 83 6.81 8.39 -21.21
CA HIS A 83 6.38 8.47 -22.62
C HIS A 83 6.21 9.89 -23.16
N LEU A 84 5.90 10.88 -22.30
CA LEU A 84 5.73 12.28 -22.72
C LEU A 84 6.84 13.21 -22.23
N ARG A 85 7.69 12.76 -21.30
CA ARG A 85 8.68 13.60 -20.60
C ARG A 85 8.04 14.83 -19.93
N LYS A 86 6.77 14.71 -19.51
CA LYS A 86 6.00 15.77 -18.83
C LYS A 86 5.95 15.53 -17.31
N GLY A 87 5.73 16.61 -16.56
CA GLY A 87 5.62 16.59 -15.10
C GLY A 87 4.39 15.83 -14.55
N LYS A 88 4.05 16.03 -13.28
CA LYS A 88 2.88 15.38 -12.66
C LYS A 88 1.57 16.00 -13.18
N ALA A 89 0.57 15.17 -13.45
CA ALA A 89 -0.81 15.59 -13.75
C ALA A 89 -1.75 15.38 -12.57
N THR A 90 -1.47 14.37 -11.74
CA THR A 90 -2.34 13.96 -10.63
C THR A 90 -1.63 14.19 -9.30
N ARG A 91 -2.41 14.47 -8.26
CA ARG A 91 -1.91 14.59 -6.88
C ARG A 91 -1.66 13.18 -6.33
N VAL A 92 -0.60 13.03 -5.53
CA VAL A 92 -0.23 11.76 -4.89
C VAL A 92 -0.03 12.03 -3.39
N GLY A 93 -0.58 11.17 -2.54
CA GLY A 93 -0.44 11.24 -1.08
C GLY A 93 -0.71 9.88 -0.45
N GLY A 94 -0.28 9.69 0.79
CA GLY A 94 -0.45 8.44 1.55
C GLY A 94 -1.76 8.36 2.33
N GLU A 95 -2.60 9.40 2.31
CA GLU A 95 -3.92 9.38 2.94
C GLU A 95 -4.97 8.86 1.94
N PRO A 96 -5.88 7.96 2.37
CA PRO A 96 -6.96 7.52 1.49
C PRO A 96 -7.90 8.69 1.15
N GLY A 97 -8.43 8.71 -0.08
CA GLY A 97 -9.37 9.76 -0.53
C GLY A 97 -8.74 11.03 -1.12
N ILE A 98 -7.45 11.02 -1.48
CA ILE A 98 -6.79 12.13 -2.19
C ILE A 98 -7.45 12.40 -3.56
N THR A 99 -7.70 11.35 -4.33
CA THR A 99 -8.45 11.44 -5.60
C THR A 99 -9.94 11.34 -5.28
N ARG A 100 -10.63 12.50 -5.26
CA ARG A 100 -12.03 12.62 -4.81
C ARG A 100 -13.07 12.50 -5.93
N ALA A 101 -12.65 12.62 -7.18
CA ALA A 101 -13.51 12.47 -8.35
C ALA A 101 -12.71 11.85 -9.50
N VAL A 102 -13.42 11.23 -10.45
CA VAL A 102 -12.81 10.79 -11.70
C VAL A 102 -12.29 12.04 -12.41
N MET A 103 -10.98 12.11 -12.62
CA MET A 103 -10.37 13.27 -13.29
C MET A 103 -10.58 13.19 -14.80
N SER A 104 -10.40 14.32 -15.48
CA SER A 104 -10.43 14.39 -16.95
C SER A 104 -9.42 13.42 -17.58
N LYS A 105 -9.61 13.10 -18.87
CA LYS A 105 -8.69 12.27 -19.66
C LYS A 105 -7.27 12.86 -19.58
N ILE A 106 -6.33 12.13 -18.99
CA ILE A 106 -4.94 12.53 -18.90
C ILE A 106 -4.15 11.82 -19.99
N GLN A 107 -3.60 12.58 -20.93
CA GLN A 107 -2.74 12.00 -21.95
C GLN A 107 -1.45 11.44 -21.31
N VAL A 108 -1.11 10.21 -21.68
CA VAL A 108 0.12 9.53 -21.24
C VAL A 108 0.99 9.05 -22.39
N CYS A 109 0.48 8.98 -23.63
CA CYS A 109 1.26 8.64 -24.81
C CYS A 109 0.78 9.44 -26.02
N GLU A 110 1.70 9.87 -26.89
CA GLU A 110 1.39 10.59 -28.13
C GLU A 110 1.16 9.63 -29.30
N ARG A 111 1.90 8.53 -29.36
CA ARG A 111 1.86 7.57 -30.48
C ARG A 111 1.93 6.14 -29.97
N PRO A 112 0.82 5.38 -30.00
CA PRO A 112 -0.53 5.84 -30.35
C PRO A 112 -1.08 6.81 -29.28
N PRO A 113 -2.03 7.70 -29.61
CA PRO A 113 -2.64 8.59 -28.62
C PRO A 113 -3.31 7.78 -27.50
N MET A 114 -2.78 7.89 -26.27
CA MET A 114 -3.32 7.20 -25.10
C MET A 114 -3.65 8.15 -23.97
N PHE A 115 -4.82 7.94 -23.38
CA PHE A 115 -5.35 8.71 -22.26
C PHE A 115 -5.75 7.78 -21.11
N LEU A 116 -5.39 8.14 -19.90
CA LEU A 116 -5.82 7.45 -18.67
C LEU A 116 -6.85 8.28 -17.92
N LEU A 117 -7.86 7.60 -17.40
CA LEU A 117 -8.79 8.17 -16.43
C LEU A 117 -8.28 7.84 -15.02
N ASP A 118 -7.94 8.87 -14.25
CA ASP A 118 -7.64 8.71 -12.82
C ASP A 118 -8.94 8.55 -12.05
N THR A 119 -9.08 7.43 -11.32
CA THR A 119 -10.29 7.12 -10.57
C THR A 119 -10.03 7.19 -9.06
N PRO A 120 -11.03 7.57 -8.25
CA PRO A 120 -10.97 7.38 -6.81
C PRO A 120 -10.66 5.93 -6.46
N GLY A 121 -9.96 5.72 -5.34
CA GLY A 121 -9.84 4.36 -4.81
C GLY A 121 -11.16 3.87 -4.27
N VAL A 122 -11.56 2.67 -4.66
CA VAL A 122 -12.82 2.06 -4.22
C VAL A 122 -12.51 0.78 -3.48
N LEU A 123 -12.95 0.69 -2.22
CA LEU A 123 -12.95 -0.55 -1.45
C LEU A 123 -14.25 -1.32 -1.72
N ALA A 124 -14.19 -2.65 -1.61
CA ALA A 124 -15.40 -3.46 -1.65
C ALA A 124 -16.37 -3.03 -0.52
N PRO A 125 -17.70 -3.02 -0.75
CA PRO A 125 -18.68 -2.61 0.26
C PRO A 125 -18.64 -3.45 1.54
N ARG A 126 -18.16 -4.69 1.44
CA ARG A 126 -17.93 -5.60 2.56
C ARG A 126 -16.54 -6.18 2.44
N ILE A 127 -15.79 -6.14 3.54
CA ILE A 127 -14.50 -6.82 3.66
C ILE A 127 -14.79 -8.25 4.13
N GLY A 128 -14.24 -9.24 3.43
CA GLY A 128 -14.58 -10.65 3.65
C GLY A 128 -14.13 -11.22 5.00
N SER A 129 -13.12 -10.62 5.64
CA SER A 129 -12.63 -11.02 6.96
C SER A 129 -12.01 -9.85 7.71
N VAL A 130 -11.91 -9.98 9.04
CA VAL A 130 -11.22 -9.00 9.90
C VAL A 130 -9.74 -8.90 9.50
N GLU A 131 -9.10 -10.04 9.24
CA GLU A 131 -7.68 -10.08 8.85
C GLU A 131 -7.42 -9.31 7.55
N THR A 132 -8.24 -9.50 6.51
CA THR A 132 -8.16 -8.72 5.27
C THR A 132 -8.32 -7.22 5.56
N GLY A 133 -9.20 -6.85 6.48
CA GLY A 133 -9.39 -5.46 6.92
C GLY A 133 -8.14 -4.88 7.58
N LEU A 134 -7.50 -5.64 8.46
CA LEU A 134 -6.26 -5.24 9.13
C LEU A 134 -5.10 -5.08 8.13
N LYS A 135 -4.95 -6.01 7.17
CA LYS A 135 -3.94 -5.91 6.11
C LYS A 135 -4.17 -4.69 5.21
N LEU A 136 -5.42 -4.46 4.80
CA LEU A 136 -5.82 -3.27 4.05
C LEU A 136 -5.51 -1.98 4.81
N ALA A 137 -5.78 -1.95 6.10
CA ALA A 137 -5.45 -0.81 6.96
C ALA A 137 -3.93 -0.64 7.11
N LEU A 138 -3.14 -1.70 7.28
CA LEU A 138 -1.67 -1.61 7.30
C LEU A 138 -1.11 -1.01 6.00
N CYS A 139 -1.69 -1.33 4.84
CA CYS A 139 -1.35 -0.73 3.55
C CYS A 139 -1.86 0.73 3.38
N GLY A 140 -2.51 1.30 4.40
CA GLY A 140 -3.03 2.67 4.41
C GLY A 140 -4.28 2.86 3.56
N THR A 141 -4.96 1.78 3.16
CA THR A 141 -6.17 1.89 2.32
C THR A 141 -7.40 2.37 3.10
N VAL A 142 -7.36 2.22 4.43
CA VAL A 142 -8.35 2.67 5.41
C VAL A 142 -7.65 3.60 6.41
N LEU A 143 -8.39 4.55 6.99
CA LEU A 143 -7.85 5.47 7.99
C LEU A 143 -7.53 4.73 9.30
N ASP A 144 -6.30 4.87 9.79
CA ASP A 144 -5.77 4.10 10.92
C ASP A 144 -6.63 4.22 12.19
N HIS A 145 -7.11 5.42 12.50
CA HIS A 145 -7.92 5.68 13.70
C HIS A 145 -9.30 4.99 13.67
N LEU A 146 -9.80 4.57 12.49
CA LEU A 146 -11.05 3.81 12.40
C LEU A 146 -10.88 2.37 12.90
N VAL A 147 -9.65 1.84 12.84
CA VAL A 147 -9.30 0.52 13.36
C VAL A 147 -8.70 0.62 14.77
N GLY A 148 -7.92 1.67 15.02
CA GLY A 148 -7.12 1.87 16.22
C GLY A 148 -5.64 1.66 15.92
N GLU A 149 -4.83 2.69 16.11
CA GLU A 149 -3.40 2.64 15.74
C GLU A 149 -2.62 1.61 16.55
N GLU A 150 -2.95 1.45 17.83
CA GLU A 150 -2.31 0.47 18.71
C GLU A 150 -2.68 -0.97 18.32
N THR A 151 -3.93 -1.22 17.93
CA THR A 151 -4.38 -2.51 17.40
C THR A 151 -3.71 -2.86 16.08
N LEU A 152 -3.55 -1.88 15.18
CA LEU A 152 -2.81 -2.08 13.93
C LEU A 152 -1.33 -2.35 14.20
N ALA A 153 -0.72 -1.64 15.14
CA ALA A 153 0.66 -1.87 15.55
C ALA A 153 0.87 -3.28 16.12
N ASP A 154 -0.10 -3.77 16.90
CA ASP A 154 -0.08 -5.13 17.45
C ASP A 154 -0.17 -6.18 16.35
N TYR A 155 -1.14 -6.04 15.44
CA TYR A 155 -1.26 -6.95 14.30
C TYR A 155 -0.02 -6.93 13.38
N LEU A 156 0.59 -5.75 13.18
CA LEU A 156 1.84 -5.63 12.46
C LEU A 156 2.97 -6.39 13.18
N LEU A 157 3.12 -6.21 14.49
CA LEU A 157 4.13 -6.89 15.29
C LEU A 157 3.96 -8.41 15.20
N TYR A 158 2.74 -8.91 15.40
CA TYR A 158 2.38 -10.32 15.20
C TYR A 158 2.83 -10.83 13.83
N THR A 159 2.50 -10.09 12.76
CA THR A 159 2.83 -10.49 11.38
C THR A 159 4.35 -10.52 11.15
N LEU A 160 5.08 -9.52 11.65
CA LEU A 160 6.54 -9.45 11.54
C LEU A 160 7.21 -10.62 12.27
N ASN A 161 6.80 -10.91 13.51
CA ASN A 161 7.36 -12.01 14.31
C ASN A 161 7.04 -13.37 13.68
N ARG A 162 5.79 -13.58 13.25
CA ARG A 162 5.36 -14.80 12.56
C ARG A 162 6.21 -15.08 11.32
N HIS A 163 6.55 -14.04 10.56
CA HIS A 163 7.40 -14.15 9.36
C HIS A 163 8.91 -14.08 9.64
N GLN A 164 9.32 -14.02 10.91
CA GLN A 164 10.72 -13.86 11.33
C GLN A 164 11.39 -12.59 10.77
N LEU A 165 10.61 -11.53 10.55
CA LEU A 165 11.04 -10.24 10.02
C LEU A 165 11.40 -9.28 11.16
N LEU A 166 12.60 -9.45 11.70
CA LEU A 166 13.05 -8.75 12.92
C LEU A 166 13.69 -7.37 12.66
N GLY A 167 13.45 -6.75 11.49
CA GLY A 167 14.00 -5.43 11.15
C GLY A 167 13.65 -4.34 12.15
N TYR A 168 12.49 -4.44 12.81
CA TYR A 168 12.06 -3.51 13.86
C TYR A 168 12.93 -3.57 15.12
N VAL A 169 13.49 -4.74 15.46
CA VAL A 169 14.36 -4.93 16.62
C VAL A 169 15.61 -4.06 16.46
N GLN A 170 16.24 -4.14 15.30
CA GLN A 170 17.42 -3.34 14.96
C GLN A 170 17.06 -1.85 14.81
N HIS A 171 15.96 -1.53 14.12
CA HIS A 171 15.53 -0.15 13.87
C HIS A 171 15.30 0.63 15.18
N TYR A 172 14.63 0.01 16.15
CA TYR A 172 14.30 0.63 17.44
C TYR A 172 15.28 0.28 18.57
N GLY A 173 16.33 -0.51 18.30
CA GLY A 173 17.31 -0.91 19.32
C GLY A 173 16.67 -1.62 20.52
N LEU A 174 15.85 -2.63 20.21
CA LEU A 174 15.29 -3.58 21.16
C LEU A 174 16.33 -4.69 21.44
N ASP A 175 16.24 -5.30 22.62
CA ASP A 175 17.18 -6.37 23.02
C ASP A 175 16.91 -7.68 22.27
N GLY A 176 15.71 -7.85 21.73
CA GLY A 176 15.29 -9.01 20.94
C GLY A 176 13.88 -8.86 20.40
N ALA A 177 13.39 -9.91 19.74
CA ALA A 177 11.99 -10.00 19.33
C ALA A 177 11.07 -10.05 20.56
N CYS A 178 9.90 -9.43 20.47
CA CYS A 178 8.93 -9.36 21.56
C CYS A 178 7.51 -9.46 21.00
N ASP A 179 6.64 -10.21 21.68
CA ASP A 179 5.22 -10.37 21.32
C ASP A 179 4.29 -9.44 22.10
N ASP A 180 4.84 -8.59 22.98
CA ASP A 180 4.07 -7.56 23.68
C ASP A 180 4.21 -6.20 22.98
N VAL A 181 3.14 -5.81 22.27
CA VAL A 181 3.07 -4.52 21.59
C VAL A 181 3.29 -3.34 22.55
N VAL A 182 2.85 -3.43 23.80
CA VAL A 182 2.98 -2.33 24.76
C VAL A 182 4.46 -2.09 25.08
N SER A 183 5.23 -3.14 25.29
CA SER A 183 6.69 -3.07 25.49
C SER A 183 7.41 -2.49 24.27
N VAL A 184 7.04 -2.92 23.06
CA VAL A 184 7.60 -2.36 21.82
C VAL A 184 7.27 -0.88 21.69
N LEU A 185 5.99 -0.49 21.82
CA LEU A 185 5.56 0.90 21.70
C LEU A 185 6.15 1.79 22.80
N LYS A 186 6.35 1.27 24.02
CA LYS A 186 7.08 1.97 25.08
C LYS A 186 8.51 2.28 24.64
N ARG A 187 9.22 1.31 24.06
CA ARG A 187 10.59 1.52 23.57
C ARG A 187 10.63 2.52 22.42
N VAL A 188 9.71 2.41 21.46
CA VAL A 188 9.56 3.38 20.36
C VAL A 188 9.32 4.78 20.91
N ALA A 189 8.39 4.93 21.85
CA ALA A 189 8.04 6.21 22.45
C ALA A 189 9.24 6.86 23.15
N VAL A 190 9.95 6.11 23.99
CA VAL A 190 11.13 6.61 24.71
C VAL A 190 12.25 6.98 23.74
N ARG A 191 12.56 6.10 22.77
CA ARG A 191 13.64 6.33 21.80
C ARG A 191 13.41 7.56 20.93
N LEU A 192 12.15 7.81 20.54
CA LEU A 192 11.78 8.92 19.66
C LEU A 192 11.27 10.15 20.40
N GLY A 193 11.30 10.14 21.74
CA GLY A 193 10.79 11.24 22.57
C GLY A 193 9.28 11.49 22.42
N LYS A 194 8.49 10.48 22.03
CA LYS A 194 7.02 10.56 21.95
C LYS A 194 6.42 10.48 23.36
N MET A 195 6.49 11.58 24.09
CA MET A 195 5.98 11.70 25.45
C MET A 195 4.75 12.60 25.48
N GLN A 196 3.88 12.42 26.47
CA GLN A 196 2.72 13.26 26.71
C GLN A 196 2.59 13.61 28.19
N LYS A 197 2.08 14.81 28.47
CA LYS A 197 1.67 15.22 29.80
C LYS A 197 0.22 14.81 30.01
N VAL A 198 -0.03 14.05 31.06
CA VAL A 198 -1.37 13.64 31.48
C VAL A 198 -1.59 14.06 32.93
N LYS A 199 -2.83 14.42 33.27
CA LYS A 199 -3.23 14.59 34.66
C LYS A 199 -3.63 13.23 35.22
N VAL A 200 -2.98 12.82 36.30
CA VAL A 200 -3.31 11.61 37.03
C VAL A 200 -3.97 12.03 38.33
N LEU A 201 -5.16 11.50 38.57
CA LEU A 201 -5.84 11.59 39.86
C LEU A 201 -5.04 10.77 40.86
N THR A 202 -4.36 11.45 41.77
CA THR A 202 -3.83 10.83 42.98
C THR A 202 -4.85 11.03 44.10
N GLY A 203 -4.87 10.16 45.11
CA GLY A 203 -5.75 10.33 46.28
C GLY A 203 -5.54 11.65 47.04
N THR A 204 -4.54 12.45 46.65
CA THR A 204 -4.18 13.76 47.19
C THR A 204 -4.35 14.92 46.20
N GLY A 205 -4.93 14.68 45.01
CA GLY A 205 -5.20 15.70 43.97
C GLY A 205 -4.63 15.36 42.59
N ASP A 206 -4.86 16.24 41.62
CA ASP A 206 -4.37 16.08 40.25
C ASP A 206 -2.88 16.41 40.15
N VAL A 207 -2.08 15.45 39.68
CA VAL A 207 -0.65 15.68 39.40
C VAL A 207 -0.40 15.52 37.90
N ASN A 208 0.40 16.43 37.33
CA ASN A 208 0.87 16.29 35.95
C ASN A 208 2.01 15.27 35.90
N VAL A 209 1.81 14.18 35.15
CA VAL A 209 2.82 13.15 34.92
C VAL A 209 3.19 13.15 33.44
N ILE A 210 4.49 12.96 33.15
CA ILE A 210 4.97 12.72 31.80
C ILE A 210 5.04 11.21 31.59
N GLN A 211 4.33 10.71 30.59
CA GLN A 211 4.33 9.30 30.23
C GLN A 211 4.50 9.08 28.72
N PRO A 212 4.88 7.87 28.28
CA PRO A 212 4.88 7.51 26.87
C PRO A 212 3.54 7.80 26.19
N ASN A 213 3.59 8.33 24.97
CA ASN A 213 2.43 8.47 24.09
C ASN A 213 2.38 7.26 23.14
N TYR A 214 1.65 6.22 23.54
CA TYR A 214 1.57 4.96 22.81
C TYR A 214 0.93 5.13 21.43
N THR A 215 -0.14 5.92 21.31
CA THR A 215 -0.77 6.19 20.01
C THR A 215 0.20 6.90 19.04
N ALA A 216 0.99 7.86 19.53
CA ALA A 216 2.01 8.52 18.70
C ALA A 216 3.16 7.57 18.31
N ALA A 217 3.55 6.67 19.20
CA ALA A 217 4.53 5.63 18.91
C ALA A 217 3.99 4.59 17.90
N ALA A 218 2.72 4.20 18.01
CA ALA A 218 2.06 3.29 17.09
C ALA A 218 1.99 3.89 15.68
N ARG A 219 1.61 5.17 15.55
CA ARG A 219 1.65 5.90 14.27
C ARG A 219 3.05 5.93 13.66
N ASP A 220 4.08 6.09 14.48
CA ASP A 220 5.47 6.03 14.01
C ASP A 220 5.82 4.62 13.51
N PHE A 221 5.48 3.59 14.28
CA PHE A 221 5.73 2.20 13.91
C PHE A 221 5.07 1.82 12.58
N LEU A 222 3.80 2.18 12.40
CA LEU A 222 3.06 1.99 11.15
C LEU A 222 3.67 2.79 9.98
N ARG A 223 4.12 4.03 10.24
CA ARG A 223 4.79 4.85 9.21
C ARG A 223 6.12 4.23 8.77
N THR A 224 6.91 3.73 9.72
CA THR A 224 8.21 3.09 9.48
C THR A 224 8.06 1.81 8.68
N PHE A 225 6.99 1.04 8.94
CA PHE A 225 6.58 -0.07 8.09
C PHE A 225 6.24 0.39 6.66
N ARG A 226 5.33 1.35 6.52
CA ARG A 226 4.85 1.84 5.20
C ARG A 226 5.94 2.51 4.36
N SER A 227 7.00 3.02 4.98
CA SER A 227 8.16 3.58 4.28
C SER A 227 9.21 2.53 3.89
N GLY A 228 9.03 1.26 4.31
CA GLY A 228 9.95 0.16 4.04
C GLY A 228 11.19 0.17 4.94
N LEU A 229 11.23 0.99 5.99
CA LEU A 229 12.38 1.08 6.90
C LEU A 229 12.52 -0.14 7.81
N LEU A 230 11.49 -0.98 7.91
CA LEU A 230 11.54 -2.29 8.59
C LEU A 230 12.03 -3.42 7.67
N GLY A 231 12.33 -3.11 6.39
CA GLY A 231 12.59 -4.08 5.34
C GLY A 231 11.34 -4.39 4.49
N PRO A 232 11.50 -5.18 3.42
CA PRO A 232 10.40 -5.61 2.58
C PRO A 232 9.50 -6.60 3.34
N VAL A 233 8.18 -6.44 3.21
CA VAL A 233 7.20 -7.28 3.90
C VAL A 233 6.06 -7.62 2.95
N MET A 234 5.76 -8.92 2.82
CA MET A 234 4.56 -9.40 2.12
C MET A 234 3.55 -9.93 3.14
N LEU A 235 2.45 -9.20 3.32
CA LEU A 235 1.40 -9.54 4.31
C LEU A 235 0.60 -10.80 3.94
N ASP A 236 0.54 -11.15 2.65
CA ASP A 236 -0.19 -12.31 2.13
C ASP A 236 0.71 -13.50 1.84
N ARG A 237 1.88 -13.57 2.48
CA ARG A 237 2.84 -14.68 2.30
C ARG A 237 2.19 -16.05 2.49
N ASP A 238 1.35 -16.19 3.51
CA ASP A 238 0.65 -17.45 3.79
C ASP A 238 -0.29 -17.88 2.66
N MET A 239 -0.88 -16.94 1.92
CA MET A 239 -1.78 -17.25 0.80
C MET A 239 -1.07 -17.95 -0.36
N LEU A 240 0.25 -17.75 -0.48
CA LEU A 240 1.08 -18.42 -1.49
C LEU A 240 1.35 -19.90 -1.17
N HIS A 241 1.11 -20.32 0.08
CA HIS A 241 1.43 -21.66 0.57
C HIS A 241 0.19 -22.49 0.92
N THR A 242 -0.99 -21.88 1.06
CA THR A 242 -2.25 -22.61 1.21
C THR A 242 -2.62 -23.36 -0.09
N PRO A 243 -2.90 -24.67 -0.03
CA PRO A 243 -3.53 -25.36 -1.15
C PRO A 243 -4.92 -24.75 -1.41
N PRO A 244 -5.41 -24.77 -2.66
CA PRO A 244 -6.73 -24.23 -2.97
C PRO A 244 -7.78 -24.95 -2.11
N ALA A 245 -8.74 -24.19 -1.56
CA ALA A 245 -9.93 -24.78 -1.00
C ALA A 245 -10.66 -25.53 -2.13
N ASP A 246 -11.01 -26.78 -1.90
CA ASP A 246 -11.78 -27.57 -2.86
C ASP A 246 -13.09 -26.84 -3.21
N PRO A 247 -13.51 -26.86 -4.49
CA PRO A 247 -14.68 -26.14 -4.99
C PRO A 247 -16.00 -26.63 -4.40
#